data_AF-S4PZZ3-F1
#
_entry.id   AF-S4PZZ3-F1
#
_cell.length_a   1.000
_cell.length_b   1.000
_cell.length_c   1.000
_cell.angle_alpha   90.00
_cell.angle_beta   90.00
_cell.angle_gamma   90.00
#
_symmetry.space_group_name_H-M   'P 1'
#
loop_
_entity.id
_entity.type
_entity.pdbx_description
1 polymer ?
#
loop_
_entity_poly.entity_id
_entity_poly.type
_entity_poly.pdbx_seq_one_letter_code
_entity_poly.pdbx_strand_id
1 'polypeptide(L)'
;MRSNRLLTEAKLMKVEDDIRNDQISGKKVIEPPSLICHIGRTFSEHSVLDDNFAEKRQKLTTLDEKHELFRKSKWFYDTPGVVHPDQVLSLLSTEELLLTIPKKLIRPQTYYLHQGMTILIGGLARVDLLDCTEPCRFTTFCSENLPVTVVNTENAHEVYETFIGTELFAVPSGGQERLRNWPGLKHKQYEFTGEGPKFCCGDIVLSSIGWVSVTVKKGSHCSIAAWTPEGRGIHKRHPSVLPYSINLKGKRIL
;
A
#
# COMPACT_ATOMS: atom_id res chain seq x y z
N MET A 1 29.25 25.38 15.11
CA MET A 1 27.99 24.84 14.55
C MET A 1 27.66 25.36 13.15
N ARG A 2 27.73 26.68 12.86
CA ARG A 2 27.40 27.24 11.53
C ARG A 2 28.35 26.80 10.38
N SER A 3 29.66 26.79 10.62
CA SER A 3 30.65 26.38 9.61
C SER A 3 30.46 24.92 9.16
N ASN A 4 30.26 24.01 10.13
CA ASN A 4 29.98 22.60 9.83
C ASN A 4 28.68 22.42 9.04
N ARG A 5 27.64 23.24 9.29
CA ARG A 5 26.40 23.18 8.50
C ARG A 5 26.62 23.57 7.05
N LEU A 6 27.32 24.68 6.80
CA LEU A 6 27.63 25.15 5.45
C LEU A 6 28.48 24.16 4.65
N LEU A 7 29.44 23.50 5.31
CA LEU A 7 30.25 22.45 4.69
C LEU A 7 29.42 21.23 4.31
N THR A 8 28.45 20.85 5.13
CA THR A 8 27.53 19.75 4.85
C THR A 8 26.56 20.10 3.71
N GLU A 9 26.00 21.32 3.71
CA GLU A 9 25.13 21.83 2.65
C GLU A 9 25.86 21.89 1.30
N ALA A 10 27.10 22.38 1.27
CA ALA A 10 27.91 22.41 0.04
C ALA A 10 28.23 21.01 -0.50
N LYS A 11 28.47 20.03 0.39
CA LYS A 11 28.66 18.62 -0.01
C LYS A 11 27.39 18.04 -0.62
N LEU A 12 26.23 18.29 -0.01
CA LEU A 12 24.93 17.83 -0.52
C LEU A 12 24.62 18.44 -1.89
N MET A 13 24.86 19.74 -2.06
CA MET A 13 24.63 20.45 -3.32
C MET A 13 25.49 19.88 -4.46
N LYS A 14 26.77 19.55 -4.17
CA LYS A 14 27.64 18.90 -5.15
C LYS A 14 27.11 17.53 -5.59
N VAL A 15 26.63 16.72 -4.64
CA VAL A 15 26.04 15.41 -4.93
C VAL A 15 24.76 15.55 -5.77
N GLU A 16 23.91 16.53 -5.47
CA GLU A 16 22.70 16.81 -6.26
C GLU A 16 23.03 17.20 -7.72
N ASP A 17 24.05 18.03 -7.93
CA ASP A 17 24.48 18.42 -9.28
C ASP A 17 25.11 17.26 -10.06
N ASP A 18 25.89 16.40 -9.39
CA ASP A 18 26.44 15.19 -10.00
C ASP A 18 25.32 14.22 -10.44
N ILE A 19 24.30 14.00 -9.60
CA ILE A 19 23.12 13.19 -9.92
C ILE A 19 22.34 13.78 -11.11
N ARG A 20 22.14 15.10 -11.12
CA ARG A 20 21.45 15.79 -12.22
C ARG A 20 22.21 15.62 -13.54
N ASN A 21 23.53 15.76 -13.51
CA ASN A 21 24.37 15.59 -14.70
C ASN A 21 24.33 14.16 -15.23
N ASP A 22 24.39 13.15 -14.36
CA ASP A 22 24.30 11.75 -14.76
C ASP A 22 22.92 11.38 -15.36
N GLN A 23 21.83 11.99 -14.87
CA GLN A 23 20.49 11.84 -15.45
C GLN A 23 20.35 12.49 -16.83
N ILE A 24 20.89 13.70 -17.02
CA ILE A 24 20.92 14.36 -18.33
C ILE A 24 21.77 13.55 -19.32
N SER A 25 22.84 12.93 -18.85
CA SER A 25 23.72 12.05 -19.62
C SER A 25 23.10 10.68 -19.94
N GLY A 26 21.93 10.35 -19.36
CA GLY A 26 21.21 9.10 -19.62
C GLY A 26 21.87 7.84 -19.00
N LYS A 27 22.76 8.01 -18.01
CA LYS A 27 23.35 6.86 -17.31
C LYS A 27 22.30 6.17 -16.43
N LYS A 28 22.23 4.84 -16.51
CA LYS A 28 21.41 4.03 -15.59
C LYS A 28 21.94 4.16 -14.17
N VAL A 29 21.15 4.76 -13.29
CA VAL A 29 21.41 4.79 -11.85
C VAL A 29 21.17 3.38 -11.30
N ILE A 30 22.22 2.77 -10.69
CA ILE A 30 22.20 1.41 -10.11
C ILE A 30 21.74 1.46 -8.64
N GLU A 31 21.68 2.64 -8.04
CA GLU A 31 21.36 2.84 -6.63
C GLU A 31 19.85 2.88 -6.35
N PRO A 32 19.42 2.46 -5.13
CA PRO A 32 18.01 2.50 -4.73
C PRO A 32 17.47 3.95 -4.75
N PRO A 33 16.16 4.15 -4.99
CA PRO A 33 15.57 5.48 -5.03
C PRO A 33 15.80 6.21 -3.71
N SER A 34 16.62 7.26 -3.76
CA SER A 34 16.86 8.21 -2.67
C SER A 34 16.06 9.49 -2.93
N LEU A 35 15.82 10.29 -1.89
CA LEU A 35 15.18 11.60 -2.03
C LEU A 35 15.99 12.44 -3.03
N ILE A 36 15.38 12.74 -4.18
CA ILE A 36 16.03 13.35 -5.35
C ILE A 36 16.40 14.83 -5.11
N CYS A 37 15.84 15.47 -4.08
CA CYS A 37 16.19 16.84 -3.74
C CYS A 37 15.80 17.19 -2.30
N HIS A 38 16.55 18.11 -1.70
CA HIS A 38 16.05 18.90 -0.58
C HIS A 38 15.19 20.05 -1.13
N ILE A 39 13.89 20.08 -0.83
CA ILE A 39 13.09 21.29 -1.06
C ILE A 39 13.51 22.30 0.02
N GLY A 40 14.53 23.09 -0.28
CA GLY A 40 14.94 24.23 0.53
C GLY A 40 13.87 25.32 0.56
N ARG A 41 14.12 26.41 1.30
CA ARG A 41 13.24 27.57 1.27
C ARG A 41 13.34 28.25 -0.10
N THR A 42 12.20 28.44 -0.77
CA THR A 42 12.07 29.11 -2.08
C THR A 42 12.55 30.57 -2.07
N PHE A 43 12.82 31.17 -0.90
CA PHE A 43 13.21 32.58 -0.74
C PHE A 43 14.46 32.77 0.12
N SER A 44 15.51 31.99 -0.11
CA SER A 44 16.84 32.33 0.44
C SER A 44 17.79 32.65 -0.69
N GLU A 45 17.63 33.83 -1.29
CA GLU A 45 18.79 34.49 -1.86
C GLU A 45 19.59 35.15 -0.76
N HIS A 46 20.89 34.86 -0.77
CA HIS A 46 21.91 35.61 -0.08
C HIS A 46 21.92 37.05 -0.61
N SER A 47 21.23 37.98 0.05
CA SER A 47 21.53 39.40 -0.07
C SER A 47 22.69 39.72 0.88
N VAL A 48 23.92 39.58 0.37
CA VAL A 48 25.08 40.21 0.99
C VAL A 48 25.15 41.62 0.41
N LEU A 49 24.86 42.63 1.27
CA LEU A 49 25.00 44.10 1.09
C LEU A 49 23.86 44.72 0.25
N ASP A 50 23.09 45.71 0.70
CA ASP A 50 23.43 46.95 1.41
C ASP A 50 22.25 47.38 2.32
N ASP A 51 22.50 47.72 3.58
CA ASP A 51 21.48 47.92 4.64
C ASP A 51 20.74 49.28 4.55
N ASN A 52 20.65 49.87 3.35
CA ASN A 52 20.15 51.23 3.14
C ASN A 52 19.30 51.38 1.88
N PHE A 53 18.25 50.57 1.72
CA PHE A 53 17.09 51.00 0.94
C PHE A 53 15.83 50.49 1.63
N ALA A 54 14.90 51.41 1.89
CA ALA A 54 13.53 51.06 2.24
C ALA A 54 12.92 50.31 1.04
N GLU A 55 13.16 49.00 0.98
CA GLU A 55 12.54 48.12 0.00
C GLU A 55 11.04 48.16 0.26
N LYS A 56 10.33 48.87 -0.63
CA LYS A 56 8.91 48.64 -0.86
C LYS A 56 8.76 47.15 -1.11
N ARG A 57 8.37 46.40 -0.08
CA ARG A 57 7.80 45.06 -0.23
C ARG A 57 6.57 45.21 -1.11
N GLN A 58 6.75 45.18 -2.43
CA GLN A 58 5.65 44.98 -3.35
C GLN A 58 5.11 43.59 -3.01
N LYS A 59 3.97 43.55 -2.33
CA LYS A 59 3.20 42.32 -2.21
C LYS A 59 2.89 41.91 -3.65
N LEU A 60 3.56 40.88 -4.17
CA LEU A 60 3.09 40.14 -5.34
C LEU A 60 1.74 39.54 -4.95
N THR A 61 0.68 40.32 -5.16
CA THR A 61 -0.72 39.91 -4.91
C THR A 61 -1.25 39.09 -6.07
N THR A 62 -0.55 39.11 -7.20
CA THR A 62 -0.88 38.40 -8.43
C THR A 62 0.39 37.76 -8.97
N LEU A 63 0.29 36.45 -9.20
CA LEU A 63 1.32 35.65 -9.85
C LEU A 63 1.27 35.98 -11.35
N ASP A 64 2.14 36.89 -11.80
CA ASP A 64 2.30 37.16 -13.23
C ASP A 64 3.29 36.16 -13.83
N GLU A 65 2.78 35.25 -14.66
CA GLU A 65 3.57 34.20 -15.33
C GLU A 65 4.67 34.75 -16.24
N LYS A 66 4.51 35.98 -16.72
CA LYS A 66 5.50 36.65 -17.60
C LYS A 66 6.63 37.29 -16.80
N HIS A 67 6.46 37.47 -15.49
CA HIS A 67 7.45 38.10 -14.64
C HIS A 67 8.71 37.23 -14.53
N GLU A 68 9.89 37.86 -14.59
CA GLU A 68 11.16 37.15 -14.59
C GLU A 68 11.37 36.29 -13.34
N LEU A 69 10.98 36.81 -12.16
CA LEU A 69 10.97 36.04 -10.91
C LEU A 69 10.06 34.81 -10.99
N PHE A 70 8.89 34.91 -11.65
CA PHE A 70 7.98 33.78 -11.76
C PHE A 70 8.58 32.70 -12.67
N ARG A 71 9.13 33.10 -13.82
CA ARG A 71 9.77 32.19 -14.79
C ARG A 71 11.03 31.51 -14.24
N LYS A 72 11.78 32.19 -13.37
CA LYS A 72 12.99 31.64 -12.72
C LYS A 72 12.66 30.84 -11.45
N SER A 73 11.42 30.91 -10.95
CA SER A 73 10.97 30.18 -9.77
C SER A 73 10.57 28.74 -10.12
N LYS A 74 10.59 27.86 -9.12
CA LYS A 74 10.07 26.49 -9.22
C LYS A 74 8.65 26.45 -8.67
N TRP A 75 7.73 25.86 -9.44
CA TRP A 75 6.31 25.79 -9.12
C TRP A 75 5.94 24.39 -8.64
N PHE A 76 5.14 24.34 -7.58
CA PHE A 76 4.47 23.13 -7.13
C PHE A 76 2.98 23.30 -7.41
N TYR A 77 2.52 22.78 -8.55
CA TYR A 77 1.12 22.86 -8.94
C TYR A 77 0.33 21.81 -8.18
N ASP A 78 -0.64 22.25 -7.39
CA ASP A 78 -1.60 21.35 -6.76
C ASP A 78 -2.55 20.81 -7.84
N THR A 79 -2.58 19.49 -8.00
CA THR A 79 -3.51 18.82 -8.93
C THR A 79 -4.67 18.24 -8.12
N PRO A 80 -5.93 18.38 -8.56
CA PRO A 80 -7.06 17.75 -7.90
C PRO A 80 -6.81 16.26 -7.66
N GLY A 81 -7.16 15.77 -6.46
CA GLY A 81 -7.01 14.36 -6.12
C GLY A 81 -7.90 13.46 -6.99
N VAL A 82 -7.32 12.39 -7.52
CA VAL A 82 -8.05 11.39 -8.33
C VAL A 82 -8.36 10.18 -7.46
N VAL A 83 -9.63 9.79 -7.40
CA VAL A 83 -10.07 8.54 -6.75
C VAL A 83 -9.93 7.40 -7.75
N HIS A 84 -9.17 6.36 -7.39
CA HIS A 84 -9.00 5.19 -8.26
C HIS A 84 -10.18 4.22 -8.11
N PRO A 85 -10.81 3.73 -9.20
CA PRO A 85 -11.99 2.87 -9.11
C PRO A 85 -11.73 1.55 -8.37
N ASP A 86 -10.53 0.99 -8.49
CA ASP A 86 -10.13 -0.23 -7.76
C ASP A 86 -9.89 -0.03 -6.26
N GLN A 87 -9.95 1.19 -5.75
CA GLN A 87 -9.70 1.48 -4.35
C GLN A 87 -10.93 1.21 -3.49
N VAL A 88 -10.85 0.19 -2.63
CA VAL A 88 -11.93 -0.18 -1.69
C VAL A 88 -12.21 0.94 -0.68
N LEU A 89 -11.21 1.75 -0.30
CA LEU A 89 -11.37 2.84 0.68
C LEU A 89 -12.46 3.84 0.32
N SER A 90 -12.73 4.04 -0.99
CA SER A 90 -13.79 4.94 -1.44
C SER A 90 -15.21 4.47 -1.04
N LEU A 91 -15.36 3.18 -0.73
CA LEU A 91 -16.62 2.59 -0.28
C LEU A 91 -16.82 2.65 1.24
N LEU A 92 -15.78 3.05 1.98
CA LEU A 92 -15.74 2.94 3.44
C LEU A 92 -16.04 4.28 4.11
N SER A 93 -16.71 4.23 5.24
CA SER A 93 -16.89 5.38 6.12
C SER A 93 -15.58 5.75 6.82
N THR A 94 -15.49 6.96 7.38
CA THR A 94 -14.30 7.38 8.14
C THR A 94 -13.94 6.42 9.26
N GLU A 95 -14.92 5.88 9.98
CA GLU A 95 -14.69 4.91 11.07
C GLU A 95 -14.12 3.59 10.52
N GLU A 96 -14.70 3.08 9.44
CA GLU A 96 -14.24 1.87 8.74
C GLU A 96 -12.81 2.04 8.19
N LEU A 97 -12.46 3.24 7.71
CA LEU A 97 -11.10 3.59 7.27
C LEU A 97 -10.08 3.50 8.42
N LEU A 98 -10.44 3.96 9.62
CA LEU A 98 -9.56 3.90 10.79
C LEU A 98 -9.26 2.45 11.23
N LEU A 99 -10.16 1.51 10.94
CA LEU A 99 -9.97 0.08 11.18
C LEU A 99 -9.15 -0.57 10.06
N THR A 100 -9.42 -0.19 8.81
CA THR A 100 -8.83 -0.81 7.61
C THR A 100 -7.37 -0.39 7.39
N ILE A 101 -7.04 0.88 7.62
CA ILE A 101 -5.70 1.41 7.37
C ILE A 101 -4.77 1.07 8.55
N PRO A 102 -3.66 0.32 8.32
CA PRO A 102 -2.72 -0.02 9.39
C PRO A 102 -2.05 1.24 9.95
N LYS A 103 -2.19 1.47 11.26
CA LYS A 103 -1.51 2.56 12.00
C LYS A 103 -0.23 2.11 12.70
N LYS A 104 -0.04 0.80 12.81
CA LYS A 104 1.13 0.15 13.41
C LYS A 104 1.75 -0.82 12.40
N LEU A 105 2.93 -1.34 12.73
CA LEU A 105 3.60 -2.35 11.93
C LEU A 105 2.69 -3.56 11.72
N ILE A 106 2.47 -3.94 10.46
CA ILE A 106 1.66 -5.08 10.07
C ILE A 106 2.33 -6.36 10.57
N ARG A 107 1.60 -7.17 11.33
CA ARG A 107 2.06 -8.48 11.79
C ARG A 107 1.59 -9.57 10.81
N PRO A 108 2.48 -10.27 10.11
CA PRO A 108 2.09 -11.35 9.21
C PRO A 108 1.46 -12.51 9.99
N GLN A 109 0.31 -13.00 9.54
CA GLN A 109 -0.34 -14.18 10.11
C GLN A 109 -0.34 -15.29 9.07
N THR A 110 0.21 -16.46 9.41
CA THR A 110 0.34 -17.57 8.46
C THR A 110 -0.61 -18.71 8.83
N TYR A 111 -1.42 -19.11 7.86
CA TYR A 111 -2.39 -20.19 7.97
C TYR A 111 -1.99 -21.37 7.09
N TYR A 112 -2.20 -22.58 7.61
CA TYR A 112 -2.04 -23.82 6.87
C TYR A 112 -3.41 -24.28 6.39
N LEU A 113 -3.63 -24.26 5.09
CA LEU A 113 -4.95 -24.48 4.49
C LEU A 113 -4.97 -25.75 3.66
N HIS A 114 -6.05 -26.50 3.80
CA HIS A 114 -6.43 -27.60 2.91
C HIS A 114 -7.41 -27.11 1.84
N GLN A 115 -7.58 -27.91 0.79
CA GLN A 115 -8.61 -27.67 -0.21
C GLN A 115 -9.99 -27.54 0.44
N GLY A 116 -10.78 -26.57 -0.01
CA GLY A 116 -12.09 -26.28 0.57
C GLY A 116 -12.02 -25.50 1.88
N MET A 117 -10.91 -24.83 2.18
CA MET A 117 -10.81 -23.86 3.28
C MET A 117 -10.76 -22.43 2.76
N THR A 118 -11.29 -21.51 3.57
CA THR A 118 -11.44 -20.10 3.26
C THR A 118 -10.87 -19.24 4.38
N ILE A 119 -10.16 -18.16 4.01
CA ILE A 119 -9.79 -17.07 4.92
C ILE A 119 -10.74 -15.89 4.69
N LEU A 120 -11.34 -15.38 5.75
CA LEU A 120 -12.11 -14.13 5.81
C LEU A 120 -11.28 -13.08 6.54
N ILE A 121 -11.19 -11.88 5.98
CA ILE A 121 -10.47 -10.72 6.55
C ILE A 121 -11.51 -9.63 6.80
N GLY A 122 -12.00 -9.59 8.03
CA GLY A 122 -13.22 -8.89 8.39
C GLY A 122 -14.37 -9.22 7.43
N GLY A 123 -15.25 -8.26 7.21
CA GLY A 123 -16.25 -8.32 6.14
C GLY A 123 -15.75 -7.79 4.78
N LEU A 124 -14.46 -7.46 4.68
CA LEU A 124 -13.87 -6.78 3.52
C LEU A 124 -13.31 -7.72 2.46
N ALA A 125 -12.71 -8.84 2.86
CA ALA A 125 -12.14 -9.77 1.90
C ALA A 125 -12.34 -11.22 2.28
N ARG A 126 -12.37 -12.06 1.25
CA ARG A 126 -12.45 -13.52 1.37
C ARG A 126 -11.48 -14.14 0.38
N VAL A 127 -10.75 -15.18 0.79
CA VAL A 127 -9.83 -15.92 -0.08
C VAL A 127 -10.09 -17.41 0.10
N ASP A 128 -10.62 -18.05 -0.95
CA ASP A 128 -10.96 -19.46 -0.99
C ASP A 128 -9.84 -20.26 -1.64
N LEU A 129 -9.44 -21.37 -1.02
CA LEU A 129 -8.57 -22.37 -1.62
C LEU A 129 -9.45 -23.42 -2.32
N LEU A 130 -9.68 -23.23 -3.62
CA LEU A 130 -10.62 -24.02 -4.40
C LEU A 130 -10.08 -25.42 -4.71
N ASP A 131 -8.83 -25.47 -5.17
CA ASP A 131 -8.17 -26.71 -5.55
C ASP A 131 -6.69 -26.66 -5.18
N CYS A 132 -6.18 -27.76 -4.62
CA CYS A 132 -4.75 -27.91 -4.40
C CYS A 132 -4.37 -29.38 -4.30
N THR A 133 -3.27 -29.76 -4.94
CA THR A 133 -2.73 -31.13 -4.82
C THR A 133 -2.17 -31.41 -3.43
N GLU A 134 -1.68 -30.35 -2.76
CA GLU A 134 -1.02 -30.41 -1.45
C GLU A 134 -1.45 -29.19 -0.62
N PRO A 135 -1.54 -29.31 0.72
CA PRO A 135 -1.94 -28.20 1.56
C PRO A 135 -1.00 -26.99 1.41
N CYS A 136 -1.60 -25.81 1.32
CA CYS A 136 -0.92 -24.56 1.05
C CYS A 136 -0.70 -23.74 2.33
N ARG A 137 0.23 -22.78 2.28
CA ARG A 137 0.40 -21.80 3.36
C ARG A 137 0.11 -20.40 2.85
N PHE A 138 -0.84 -19.73 3.48
CA PHE A 138 -1.23 -18.37 3.16
C PHE A 138 -0.77 -17.47 4.29
N THR A 139 0.00 -16.43 3.95
CA THR A 139 0.44 -15.41 4.91
C THR A 139 -0.33 -14.12 4.63
N THR A 140 -1.22 -13.74 5.53
CA THR A 140 -2.04 -12.53 5.43
C THR A 140 -1.30 -11.33 6.00
N PHE A 141 -1.43 -10.20 5.31
CA PHE A 141 -0.89 -8.90 5.71
C PHE A 141 -2.01 -7.87 5.64
N CYS A 142 -2.59 -7.55 6.79
CA CYS A 142 -3.67 -6.59 6.92
C CYS A 142 -3.54 -5.80 8.24
N SER A 143 -4.40 -4.81 8.44
CA SER A 143 -4.49 -4.10 9.71
C SER A 143 -4.79 -5.06 10.87
N GLU A 144 -4.20 -4.82 12.04
CA GLU A 144 -4.45 -5.61 13.25
C GLU A 144 -5.89 -5.50 13.76
N ASN A 145 -6.62 -4.47 13.32
CA ASN A 145 -8.02 -4.25 13.67
C ASN A 145 -8.98 -5.01 12.74
N LEU A 146 -8.48 -5.65 11.67
CA LEU A 146 -9.27 -6.50 10.80
C LEU A 146 -9.09 -7.95 11.26
N PRO A 147 -10.11 -8.56 11.89
CA PRO A 147 -10.02 -9.93 12.36
C PRO A 147 -9.93 -10.89 11.18
N VAL A 148 -9.14 -11.96 11.35
CA VAL A 148 -8.97 -13.01 10.34
C VAL A 148 -9.61 -14.30 10.84
N THR A 149 -10.56 -14.81 10.08
CA THR A 149 -11.32 -16.03 10.42
C THR A 149 -11.08 -17.09 9.35
N VAL A 150 -10.85 -18.34 9.76
CA VAL A 150 -10.68 -19.47 8.84
C VAL A 150 -11.86 -20.41 9.00
N VAL A 151 -12.50 -20.77 7.88
CA VAL A 151 -13.68 -21.64 7.85
C VAL A 151 -13.61 -22.61 6.67
N ASN A 152 -14.45 -23.64 6.67
CA ASN A 152 -14.68 -24.43 5.46
C ASN A 152 -15.42 -23.59 4.42
N THR A 153 -15.06 -23.72 3.15
CA THR A 153 -15.61 -22.94 2.04
C THR A 153 -17.12 -23.16 1.87
N GLU A 154 -17.62 -24.36 2.20
CA GLU A 154 -19.06 -24.68 2.22
C GLU A 154 -19.85 -23.78 3.18
N ASN A 155 -19.26 -23.42 4.33
CA ASN A 155 -19.90 -22.60 5.36
C ASN A 155 -19.55 -21.11 5.20
N ALA A 156 -18.61 -20.77 4.31
CA ALA A 156 -18.07 -19.41 4.23
C ALA A 156 -19.12 -18.36 3.85
N HIS A 157 -20.15 -18.74 3.07
CA HIS A 157 -21.25 -17.83 2.76
C HIS A 157 -22.14 -17.59 3.98
N GLU A 158 -22.57 -18.65 4.67
CA GLU A 158 -23.41 -18.55 5.87
C GLU A 158 -22.72 -17.77 7.00
N VAL A 159 -21.44 -18.06 7.23
CA VAL A 159 -20.62 -17.34 8.21
C VAL A 159 -20.52 -15.85 7.83
N TYR A 160 -20.36 -15.53 6.55
CA TYR A 160 -20.31 -14.13 6.10
C TYR A 160 -21.62 -13.41 6.39
N GLU A 161 -22.75 -13.95 5.94
CA GLU A 161 -24.08 -13.34 6.15
C GLU A 161 -24.44 -13.20 7.63
N THR A 162 -24.02 -14.16 8.47
CA THR A 162 -24.31 -14.13 9.91
C THR A 162 -23.52 -13.05 10.64
N PHE A 163 -22.27 -12.83 10.27
CA PHE A 163 -21.37 -11.96 11.02
C PHE A 163 -21.09 -10.61 10.36
N ILE A 164 -21.50 -10.40 9.10
CA ILE A 164 -21.34 -9.11 8.45
C ILE A 164 -22.07 -8.00 9.22
N GLY A 165 -21.38 -6.87 9.44
CA GLY A 165 -21.91 -5.77 10.25
C GLY A 165 -21.79 -5.94 11.77
N THR A 166 -21.27 -7.09 12.24
CA THR A 166 -20.98 -7.32 13.65
C THR A 166 -19.52 -7.00 13.97
N GLU A 167 -19.20 -6.84 15.26
CA GLU A 167 -17.83 -6.61 15.73
C GLU A 167 -16.86 -7.72 15.32
N LEU A 168 -17.35 -8.96 15.13
CA LEU A 168 -16.53 -10.09 14.71
C LEU A 168 -15.91 -9.89 13.33
N PHE A 169 -16.57 -9.13 12.45
CA PHE A 169 -16.08 -8.85 11.09
C PHE A 169 -15.58 -7.41 10.93
N ALA A 170 -15.72 -6.58 11.97
CA ALA A 170 -15.25 -5.20 12.12
C ALA A 170 -15.78 -4.19 11.08
N VAL A 171 -15.70 -4.49 9.78
CA VAL A 171 -16.08 -3.65 8.65
C VAL A 171 -16.92 -4.47 7.66
N PRO A 172 -18.06 -3.97 7.17
CA PRO A 172 -18.64 -2.65 7.42
C PRO A 172 -19.17 -2.49 8.86
N SER A 173 -19.18 -1.26 9.36
CA SER A 173 -19.66 -0.88 10.70
C SER A 173 -20.73 0.21 10.58
N GLY A 174 -21.76 0.15 11.43
CA GLY A 174 -22.90 1.10 11.37
C GLY A 174 -24.28 0.45 11.28
N GLY A 175 -24.39 -0.85 11.57
CA GLY A 175 -25.66 -1.55 11.71
C GLY A 175 -26.42 -1.77 10.40
N GLN A 176 -27.73 -2.00 10.52
CA GLN A 176 -28.56 -2.47 9.40
C GLN A 176 -28.67 -1.47 8.24
N GLU A 177 -28.73 -0.17 8.52
CA GLU A 177 -28.77 0.85 7.45
C GLU A 177 -27.48 0.86 6.63
N ARG A 178 -26.32 0.61 7.26
CA ARG A 178 -25.05 0.48 6.56
C ARG A 178 -25.05 -0.76 5.65
N LEU A 179 -25.58 -1.87 6.14
CA LEU A 179 -25.63 -3.14 5.41
C LEU A 179 -26.55 -3.10 4.19
N ARG A 180 -27.66 -2.36 4.23
CA ARG A 180 -28.55 -2.17 3.07
C ARG A 180 -27.84 -1.59 1.85
N ASN A 181 -26.82 -0.75 2.08
CA ASN A 181 -26.03 -0.11 1.04
C ASN A 181 -24.66 -0.79 0.84
N TRP A 182 -24.43 -1.97 1.45
CA TRP A 182 -23.18 -2.70 1.28
C TRP A 182 -23.20 -3.42 -0.07
N PRO A 183 -22.20 -3.21 -0.95
CA PRO A 183 -22.27 -3.70 -2.32
C PRO A 183 -21.99 -5.21 -2.46
N GLY A 184 -21.70 -5.88 -1.34
CA GLY A 184 -21.34 -7.29 -1.31
C GLY A 184 -19.99 -7.58 -1.96
N LEU A 185 -19.56 -8.84 -1.84
CA LEU A 185 -18.28 -9.28 -2.37
C LEU A 185 -18.44 -9.89 -3.77
N LYS A 186 -17.47 -9.65 -4.65
CA LYS A 186 -17.31 -10.39 -5.92
C LYS A 186 -15.88 -10.91 -6.03
N HIS A 187 -15.68 -11.98 -6.78
CA HIS A 187 -14.38 -12.62 -6.88
C HIS A 187 -13.72 -12.55 -8.24
N LYS A 188 -12.41 -12.80 -8.20
CA LYS A 188 -11.58 -13.20 -9.34
C LYS A 188 -10.78 -14.43 -8.94
N GLN A 189 -10.58 -15.34 -9.89
CA GLN A 189 -9.81 -16.56 -9.69
C GLN A 189 -8.39 -16.41 -10.20
N TYR A 190 -7.46 -17.08 -9.51
CA TYR A 190 -6.05 -17.10 -9.85
C TYR A 190 -5.43 -18.47 -9.57
N GLU A 191 -4.41 -18.81 -10.35
CA GLU A 191 -3.63 -20.03 -10.16
C GLU A 191 -2.20 -19.72 -9.72
N PHE A 192 -1.63 -20.59 -8.89
CA PHE A 192 -0.25 -20.52 -8.44
C PHE A 192 0.45 -21.84 -8.66
N THR A 193 1.74 -21.76 -9.02
CA THR A 193 2.63 -22.92 -9.14
C THR A 193 3.67 -22.83 -8.05
N GLY A 194 3.90 -23.93 -7.34
CA GLY A 194 4.76 -23.94 -6.17
C GLY A 194 6.24 -23.90 -6.49
N GLU A 195 6.93 -23.00 -5.81
CA GLU A 195 8.38 -22.80 -5.89
C GLU A 195 9.13 -23.44 -4.71
N GLY A 196 8.39 -23.89 -3.68
CA GLY A 196 8.94 -24.58 -2.51
C GLY A 196 8.46 -24.02 -1.18
N PRO A 197 8.69 -24.75 -0.08
CA PRO A 197 8.07 -24.44 1.22
C PRO A 197 8.65 -23.19 1.93
N LYS A 198 9.75 -22.64 1.42
CA LYS A 198 10.47 -21.49 1.98
C LYS A 198 10.34 -20.22 1.13
N PHE A 199 9.56 -20.28 0.04
CA PHE A 199 9.43 -19.20 -0.93
C PHE A 199 7.97 -19.00 -1.32
N CYS A 200 7.51 -17.76 -1.29
CA CYS A 200 6.16 -17.39 -1.72
C CYS A 200 6.13 -17.27 -3.25
N CYS A 201 5.30 -18.08 -3.91
CA CYS A 201 5.16 -18.08 -5.37
C CYS A 201 4.44 -16.84 -5.93
N GLY A 202 3.85 -16.03 -5.05
CA GLY A 202 3.29 -14.72 -5.39
C GLY A 202 2.34 -14.21 -4.31
N ASP A 203 1.75 -13.04 -4.55
CA ASP A 203 0.74 -12.45 -3.69
C ASP A 203 -0.59 -12.30 -4.43
N ILE A 204 -1.68 -12.38 -3.67
CA ILE A 204 -2.94 -11.75 -4.02
C ILE A 204 -3.04 -10.43 -3.31
N VAL A 205 -3.04 -9.35 -4.10
CA VAL A 205 -3.31 -8.00 -3.65
C VAL A 205 -4.82 -7.82 -3.52
N LEU A 206 -5.24 -7.32 -2.35
CA LEU A 206 -6.61 -6.94 -2.03
C LEU A 206 -6.57 -5.43 -1.75
N SER A 207 -6.68 -4.61 -2.81
CA SER A 207 -6.34 -3.18 -2.75
C SER A 207 -6.93 -2.46 -1.55
N SER A 208 -6.04 -1.81 -0.81
CA SER A 208 -6.32 -1.05 0.42
C SER A 208 -6.74 -1.86 1.65
N ILE A 209 -7.07 -3.14 1.52
CA ILE A 209 -7.36 -4.05 2.65
C ILE A 209 -6.06 -4.71 3.12
N GLY A 210 -5.25 -5.16 2.17
CA GLY A 210 -4.01 -5.89 2.46
C GLY A 210 -3.55 -6.76 1.28
N TRP A 211 -2.80 -7.80 1.60
CA TRP A 211 -2.48 -8.86 0.63
C TRP A 211 -2.30 -10.21 1.32
N VAL A 212 -2.41 -11.28 0.53
CA VAL A 212 -2.15 -12.65 0.97
C VAL A 212 -1.02 -13.22 0.15
N SER A 213 0.10 -13.52 0.78
CA SER A 213 1.21 -14.23 0.14
C SER A 213 0.91 -15.72 0.11
N VAL A 214 1.01 -16.31 -1.09
CA VAL A 214 0.71 -17.71 -1.35
C VAL A 214 2.01 -18.51 -1.40
N THR A 215 2.10 -19.56 -0.60
CA THR A 215 3.24 -20.50 -0.60
C THR A 215 2.72 -21.91 -0.89
N VAL A 216 3.17 -22.46 -2.02
CA VAL A 216 2.81 -23.81 -2.48
C VAL A 216 4.08 -24.66 -2.56
N LYS A 217 3.95 -25.95 -2.24
CA LYS A 217 5.04 -26.93 -2.31
C LYS A 217 5.56 -27.05 -3.75
N LYS A 218 6.87 -27.26 -3.91
CA LYS A 218 7.49 -27.35 -5.22
C LYS A 218 6.87 -28.49 -6.04
N GLY A 219 6.50 -28.21 -7.29
CA GLY A 219 5.86 -29.21 -8.18
C GLY A 219 4.37 -29.43 -7.93
N SER A 220 3.75 -28.61 -7.08
CA SER A 220 2.31 -28.59 -6.84
C SER A 220 1.69 -27.30 -7.39
N HIS A 221 0.38 -27.32 -7.57
CA HIS A 221 -0.39 -26.16 -8.02
C HIS A 221 -1.55 -25.91 -7.06
N CYS A 222 -2.03 -24.68 -7.02
CA CYS A 222 -3.31 -24.37 -6.41
C CYS A 222 -4.10 -23.34 -7.21
N SER A 223 -5.42 -23.46 -7.12
CA SER A 223 -6.39 -22.49 -7.62
C SER A 223 -7.10 -21.84 -6.46
N ILE A 224 -7.26 -20.52 -6.53
CA ILE A 224 -7.87 -19.72 -5.48
C ILE A 224 -8.89 -18.75 -6.05
N ALA A 225 -9.92 -18.43 -5.27
CA ALA A 225 -10.83 -17.32 -5.52
C ALA A 225 -10.63 -16.25 -4.45
N ALA A 226 -10.26 -15.05 -4.88
CA ALA A 226 -10.15 -13.91 -3.99
C ALA A 226 -11.34 -12.98 -4.22
N TRP A 227 -11.91 -12.47 -3.13
CA TRP A 227 -13.10 -11.64 -3.10
C TRP A 227 -12.83 -10.32 -2.37
N THR A 228 -13.38 -9.24 -2.89
CA THR A 228 -13.38 -7.89 -2.28
C THR A 228 -14.72 -7.21 -2.60
N PRO A 229 -15.05 -6.04 -2.00
CA PRO A 229 -16.29 -5.36 -2.29
C PRO A 229 -16.34 -4.99 -3.77
N GLU A 230 -17.43 -5.40 -4.44
CA GLU A 230 -17.60 -5.31 -5.90
C GLU A 230 -16.51 -6.00 -6.75
N GLY A 231 -15.57 -6.73 -6.15
CA GLY A 231 -14.41 -7.32 -6.84
C GLY A 231 -13.32 -6.31 -7.21
N ARG A 232 -13.30 -5.14 -6.53
CA ARG A 232 -12.34 -4.05 -6.75
C ARG A 232 -10.93 -4.45 -6.32
N GLY A 233 -9.95 -4.12 -7.14
CA GLY A 233 -8.55 -4.14 -6.73
C GLY A 233 -7.99 -5.52 -6.35
N ILE A 234 -8.52 -6.58 -6.94
CA ILE A 234 -7.99 -7.93 -6.79
C ILE A 234 -6.98 -8.19 -7.90
N HIS A 235 -5.71 -8.35 -7.54
CA HIS A 235 -4.63 -8.57 -8.51
C HIS A 235 -3.65 -9.64 -8.04
N LYS A 236 -3.19 -10.47 -8.97
CA LYS A 236 -2.02 -11.32 -8.73
C LYS A 236 -0.75 -10.49 -8.91
N ARG A 237 0.16 -10.57 -7.93
CA ARG A 237 1.48 -9.94 -7.97
C ARG A 237 2.56 -11.01 -7.93
N HIS A 238 3.45 -10.99 -8.92
CA HIS A 238 4.60 -11.87 -9.01
C HIS A 238 5.81 -11.07 -9.51
N PRO A 239 6.99 -11.16 -8.86
CA PRO A 239 7.25 -11.91 -7.63
C PRO A 239 6.51 -11.32 -6.42
N SER A 240 6.40 -12.09 -5.33
CA SER A 240 5.87 -11.58 -4.06
C SER A 240 6.69 -10.40 -3.55
N VAL A 241 6.07 -9.43 -2.88
CA VAL A 241 6.80 -8.30 -2.26
C VAL A 241 7.69 -8.76 -1.11
N LEU A 242 7.29 -9.82 -0.40
CA LEU A 242 8.09 -10.45 0.64
C LEU A 242 8.25 -11.95 0.36
N PRO A 243 9.14 -12.34 -0.57
CA PRO A 243 9.25 -13.72 -1.05
C PRO A 243 9.59 -14.75 0.02
N TYR A 244 10.24 -14.31 1.11
CA TYR A 244 10.66 -15.17 2.22
C TYR A 244 9.80 -15.01 3.47
N SER A 245 8.68 -14.29 3.39
CA SER A 245 7.79 -14.03 4.54
C SER A 245 7.31 -15.29 5.24
N ILE A 246 7.17 -16.39 4.50
CA ILE A 246 6.81 -17.70 5.04
C ILE A 246 7.79 -18.24 6.09
N ASN A 247 9.02 -17.73 6.12
CA ASN A 247 10.04 -18.12 7.09
C ASN A 247 9.96 -17.32 8.39
N LEU A 248 9.17 -16.23 8.42
CA LEU A 248 8.97 -15.38 9.60
C LEU A 248 7.82 -15.87 10.50
N LYS A 249 7.21 -17.02 10.17
CA LYS A 249 6.13 -17.60 10.98
C LYS A 249 6.65 -18.12 12.32
N GLY A 250 5.86 -17.93 13.37
CA GLY A 250 6.10 -18.51 14.69
C GLY A 250 5.93 -20.04 14.69
N LYS A 251 6.10 -20.65 15.87
CA LYS A 251 5.80 -22.08 16.08
C LYS A 251 4.32 -22.33 15.76
N ARG A 252 4.04 -23.47 15.11
CA ARG A 252 2.67 -23.92 14.87
C ARG A 252 1.99 -24.15 16.22
N ILE A 253 0.84 -23.53 16.41
CA ILE A 253 -0.06 -23.84 17.52
C ILE A 253 -0.86 -25.06 17.06
N LEU A 254 -0.83 -26.14 17.85
CA LEU A 254 -1.53 -27.39 17.59
C LEU A 254 -2.96 -27.32 18.12
#